data_AF-A0A8B0SJU8-F1
#
_entry.id   AF-A0A8B0SJU8-F1
#
_cell.length_a   1.000
_cell.length_b   1.000
_cell.length_c   1.000
_cell.angle_alpha   90.00
_cell.angle_beta   90.00
_cell.angle_gamma   90.00
#
_symmetry.space_group_name_H-M   'P 1'
#
loop_
_entity.id
_entity.type
_entity.pdbx_description
1 polymer ?
#
loop_
_entity_poly.entity_id
_entity_poly.type
_entity_poly.pdbx_seq_one_letter_code
_entity_poly.pdbx_strand_id
1 'polypeptide(L)'
;MVIFMYLFILILSVISCFVGFVLEVAEGNICHIQNGRLPNAGVAIFPNIPVVPLIYVLVVWLLNHLYQDLGFIVVATYAVLGIGVQLFQYRKANRQLKTLNT
;
A
#
# COMPACT_ATOMS: atom_id res chain seq x y z
N MET A 1 -23.13 -9.75 9.11
CA MET A 1 -21.94 -9.20 9.78
C MET A 1 -20.65 -9.55 9.02
N VAL A 2 -20.42 -10.84 8.75
CA VAL A 2 -19.24 -11.36 8.04
C VAL A 2 -18.94 -10.70 6.68
N ILE A 3 -19.96 -10.47 5.84
CA ILE A 3 -19.80 -9.81 4.52
C ILE A 3 -19.25 -8.38 4.66
N PHE A 4 -19.68 -7.62 5.67
CA PHE A 4 -19.21 -6.26 5.91
C PHE A 4 -17.72 -6.24 6.29
N MET A 5 -17.25 -7.25 7.02
CA MET A 5 -15.83 -7.39 7.40
C MET A 5 -14.94 -7.60 6.16
N TYR A 6 -15.34 -8.48 5.24
CA TYR A 6 -14.59 -8.72 4.00
C TYR A 6 -14.61 -7.50 3.06
N LEU A 7 -15.76 -6.81 2.93
CA LEU A 7 -15.85 -5.57 2.16
C LEU A 7 -14.93 -4.48 2.72
N PHE A 8 -14.87 -4.35 4.05
CA PHE A 8 -14.00 -3.39 4.71
C PHE A 8 -12.51 -3.69 4.44
N ILE A 9 -12.10 -4.96 4.55
CA ILE A 9 -10.73 -5.38 4.25
C ILE A 9 -10.39 -5.15 2.77
N LEU A 10 -11.33 -5.41 1.87
CA LEU A 10 -11.16 -5.15 0.44
C LEU A 10 -10.90 -3.65 0.19
N ILE A 11 -11.70 -2.77 0.79
CA ILE A 11 -11.49 -1.32 0.68
C ILE A 11 -10.10 -0.93 1.23
N LEU A 12 -9.72 -1.41 2.42
CA LEU A 12 -8.41 -1.13 3.01
C LEU A 12 -7.25 -1.61 2.12
N SER A 13 -7.39 -2.78 1.51
CA SER A 13 -6.37 -3.33 0.63
C SER A 13 -6.20 -2.49 -0.65
N VAL A 14 -7.30 -1.99 -1.23
CA VAL A 14 -7.27 -1.09 -2.39
C VAL A 14 -6.60 0.24 -2.03
N ILE A 15 -6.92 0.80 -0.85
CA ILE A 15 -6.29 2.03 -0.36
C ILE A 15 -4.79 1.81 -0.17
N SER A 16 -4.38 0.71 0.47
CA SER A 16 -2.96 0.40 0.67
C SER A 16 -2.21 0.21 -0.65
N CYS A 17 -2.82 -0.45 -1.64
CA CYS A 17 -2.26 -0.53 -2.99
C CYS A 17 -2.07 0.84 -3.62
N PHE A 18 -3.06 1.72 -3.52
CA PHE A 18 -2.97 3.05 -4.13
C PHE A 18 -1.88 3.89 -3.48
N VAL A 19 -1.80 3.90 -2.15
CA VAL A 19 -0.75 4.63 -1.43
C VAL A 19 0.63 4.04 -1.74
N GLY A 20 0.77 2.72 -1.76
CA GLY A 20 2.00 2.03 -2.15
C GLY A 20 2.45 2.37 -3.57
N PHE A 21 1.51 2.39 -4.53
CA PHE A 21 1.79 2.78 -5.92
C PHE A 21 2.33 4.21 -6.00
N VAL A 22 1.67 5.17 -5.34
CA VAL A 22 2.09 6.58 -5.35
C VAL A 22 3.45 6.75 -4.67
N LEU A 23 3.73 6.00 -3.60
CA LEU A 23 5.03 5.98 -2.93
C LEU A 23 6.13 5.46 -3.87
N GLU A 24 5.90 4.33 -4.53
CA GLU A 24 6.86 3.72 -5.46
C GLU A 24 7.17 4.63 -6.64
N VAL A 25 6.17 5.33 -7.19
CA VAL A 25 6.38 6.38 -8.21
C VAL A 25 7.25 7.50 -7.67
N ALA A 26 7.02 7.97 -6.45
CA ALA A 26 7.81 9.04 -5.84
C ALA A 26 9.27 8.61 -5.62
N GLU A 27 9.49 7.43 -5.06
CA GLU A 27 10.83 6.89 -4.81
C GLU A 27 11.59 6.59 -6.11
N GLY A 28 10.91 6.03 -7.11
CA GLY A 28 11.46 5.83 -8.45
C GLY A 28 11.95 7.14 -9.05
N ASN A 29 11.12 8.20 -8.99
CA ASN A 29 11.51 9.52 -9.50
C ASN A 29 12.69 10.14 -8.74
N ILE A 30 12.77 9.97 -7.41
CA ILE A 30 13.95 10.41 -6.63
C ILE A 30 15.21 9.73 -7.14
N CYS A 31 15.17 8.41 -7.31
CA CYS A 31 16.29 7.62 -7.83
C CYS A 31 16.71 8.07 -9.23
N HIS A 32 15.75 8.37 -10.12
CA HIS A 32 16.05 8.90 -11.45
C HIS A 32 16.77 10.24 -11.39
N ILE A 33 16.25 11.20 -10.61
CA ILE A 33 16.84 12.54 -10.49
C ILE A 33 18.24 12.48 -9.86
N GLN A 34 18.42 11.67 -8.81
CA GLN A 34 19.73 11.47 -8.17
C GLN A 34 20.77 10.88 -9.12
N ASN A 35 20.35 10.09 -10.10
CA ASN A 35 21.21 9.52 -11.13
C ASN A 35 21.36 10.43 -12.38
N GLY A 36 20.90 11.68 -12.32
CA GLY A 36 20.95 12.64 -13.43
C GLY A 36 20.03 12.28 -14.60
N ARG A 37 19.04 11.40 -14.39
CA ARG A 37 18.06 10.99 -15.40
C ARG A 37 16.78 11.79 -15.23
N LEU A 38 16.06 11.98 -16.33
CA LEU A 38 14.71 12.55 -16.30
C LEU A 38 13.76 11.63 -15.50
N PRO A 39 12.80 12.19 -14.76
CA PRO A 39 11.81 11.40 -14.03
C PRO A 39 11.03 10.52 -14.99
N ASN A 40 11.01 9.22 -14.72
CA ASN A 40 10.25 8.24 -15.51
C ASN A 40 9.41 7.38 -14.57
N ALA A 41 8.14 7.75 -14.41
CA ALA A 41 7.17 7.03 -13.60
C ALA A 41 6.70 5.71 -14.23
N GLY A 42 7.06 5.43 -15.49
CA GLY A 42 6.60 4.26 -16.23
C GLY A 42 7.18 2.92 -15.75
N VAL A 43 8.14 2.94 -14.82
CA VAL A 43 8.77 1.72 -14.28
C VAL A 43 8.19 1.32 -12.91
N ALA A 44 7.28 2.12 -12.33
CA ALA A 44 6.60 1.74 -11.09
C ALA A 44 5.82 0.44 -11.35
N ILE A 45 6.21 -0.63 -10.64
CA ILE A 45 5.86 -2.00 -10.97
C ILE A 45 4.37 -2.20 -10.65
N PHE A 46 3.55 -2.05 -11.67
CA PHE A 46 2.26 -2.71 -11.71
C PHE A 46 2.56 -4.23 -11.81
N PRO A 47 2.09 -5.09 -10.89
CA PRO A 47 0.71 -5.09 -10.40
C PRO A 47 0.59 -5.45 -8.90
N ASN A 48 0.75 -4.48 -7.99
CA ASN A 48 0.33 -4.71 -6.59
C ASN A 48 -1.20 -4.77 -6.42
N ILE A 49 -1.95 -4.21 -7.39
CA ILE A 49 -3.38 -3.91 -7.29
C ILE A 49 -4.30 -5.16 -7.28
N PRO A 50 -4.00 -6.30 -7.92
CA PRO A 50 -4.77 -7.53 -7.68
C PRO A 50 -4.17 -8.42 -6.58
N VAL A 51 -2.86 -8.40 -6.36
CA VAL A 51 -2.17 -9.38 -5.51
C VAL A 51 -2.38 -9.10 -4.02
N VAL A 52 -2.20 -7.85 -3.58
CA VAL A 52 -2.31 -7.49 -2.16
C VAL A 52 -3.75 -7.66 -1.64
N PRO A 53 -4.81 -7.23 -2.37
CA PRO A 53 -6.20 -7.51 -1.96
C PRO A 53 -6.52 -8.99 -1.84
N LEU A 54 -6.06 -9.81 -2.78
CA LEU A 54 -6.27 -11.26 -2.73
C LEU A 54 -5.59 -11.88 -1.51
N ILE A 55 -4.34 -11.51 -1.23
CA ILE A 55 -3.60 -12.00 -0.05
C ILE A 55 -4.34 -11.60 1.24
N TYR A 56 -4.79 -10.36 1.34
CA TYR A 56 -5.49 -9.88 2.54
C TYR A 56 -6.78 -10.66 2.78
N VAL A 57 -7.61 -10.85 1.76
CA VAL A 57 -8.86 -11.61 1.87
C VAL A 57 -8.58 -13.08 2.22
N LEU A 58 -7.56 -13.69 1.60
CA LEU A 58 -7.19 -15.10 1.84
C LEU A 58 -6.69 -15.31 3.28
N VAL A 59 -5.87 -14.40 3.80
CA VAL A 59 -5.37 -14.44 5.18
C VAL A 59 -6.49 -14.23 6.19
N VAL A 60 -7.41 -13.27 5.95
CA VAL A 60 -8.60 -13.09 6.81
C VAL A 60 -9.44 -14.35 6.84
N TRP A 61 -9.70 -14.94 5.67
CA TRP A 61 -10.48 -16.16 5.55
C TRP A 61 -9.85 -17.33 6.32
N LEU A 62 -8.54 -17.54 6.18
CA LEU A 62 -7.81 -18.62 6.84
C LEU A 62 -7.76 -18.45 8.37
N LEU A 63 -7.51 -17.23 8.86
CA LEU A 63 -7.47 -16.93 10.29
C LEU A 63 -8.85 -17.00 10.94
N ASN A 64 -9.90 -16.58 10.23
CA ASN A 64 -11.28 -16.70 10.71
C ASN A 64 -11.74 -18.16 10.79
N HIS A 65 -11.07 -19.09 10.11
CA HIS A 65 -11.32 -20.53 10.27
C HIS A 65 -10.77 -21.07 11.60
N LEU A 66 -9.71 -20.46 12.14
CA LEU A 66 -9.10 -20.86 13.42
C LEU A 66 -9.84 -20.27 14.61
N TYR A 67 -10.18 -18.98 14.54
CA TYR A 67 -10.93 -18.28 15.57
C TYR A 67 -11.84 -17.23 14.92
N GLN A 68 -13.10 -17.19 15.36
CA GLN A 68 -14.06 -16.21 14.85
C GLN A 68 -13.53 -14.78 15.02
N ASP A 69 -13.62 -13.98 13.95
CA ASP A 69 -13.24 -12.57 13.87
C ASP A 69 -11.74 -12.22 14.06
N LEU A 70 -10.90 -13.18 14.42
CA LEU A 70 -9.46 -12.95 14.65
C LEU A 70 -8.73 -12.51 13.37
N GLY A 71 -9.08 -13.10 12.23
CA GLY A 71 -8.51 -12.72 10.94
C GLY A 71 -8.82 -11.29 10.58
N PHE A 72 -10.05 -10.84 10.84
CA PHE A 72 -10.43 -9.46 10.61
C PHE A 72 -9.62 -8.49 11.48
N ILE A 73 -9.53 -8.75 12.79
CA ILE A 73 -8.81 -7.86 13.72
C ILE A 73 -7.34 -7.73 13.29
N VAL A 74 -6.66 -8.86 13.07
CA VAL A 74 -5.24 -8.88 12.73
C VAL A 74 -4.97 -8.13 11.42
N VAL A 75 -5.71 -8.46 10.36
CA VAL A 75 -5.46 -7.87 9.03
C VAL A 75 -5.91 -6.42 8.97
N ALA A 76 -7.00 -6.04 9.64
CA ALA A 76 -7.43 -4.64 9.73
C ALA A 76 -6.39 -3.78 10.46
N THR A 77 -5.90 -4.23 11.62
CA THR A 77 -4.84 -3.52 12.36
C THR A 77 -3.58 -3.40 11.53
N TYR A 78 -3.14 -4.48 10.89
CA TYR A 78 -1.98 -4.46 10.00
C TYR A 78 -2.15 -3.48 8.83
N ALA A 79 -3.30 -3.52 8.17
CA ALA A 79 -3.60 -2.65 7.03
C ALA A 79 -3.59 -1.17 7.42
N VAL A 80 -4.23 -0.81 8.53
CA VAL A 80 -4.30 0.58 9.02
C VAL A 80 -2.91 1.11 9.38
N LEU A 81 -2.11 0.31 10.10
CA LEU A 81 -0.74 0.69 10.45
C LEU A 81 0.15 0.79 9.20
N GLY A 82 0.03 -0.16 8.27
CA GLY A 82 0.76 -0.18 7.00
C GLY A 82 0.47 1.05 6.15
N ILE A 83 -0.80 1.41 5.99
CA ILE A 83 -1.22 2.64 5.29
C ILE A 83 -0.62 3.88 5.97
N GLY A 84 -0.67 3.96 7.31
CA GLY A 84 -0.08 5.06 8.06
C GLY A 84 1.42 5.23 7.81
N VAL A 85 2.16 4.13 7.81
CA VAL A 85 3.60 4.09 7.50
C VAL A 85 3.87 4.49 6.05
N GLN A 86 3.11 3.95 5.08
CA GLN A 86 3.26 4.31 3.66
C GLN A 86 2.98 5.79 3.41
N LEU A 87 1.96 6.36 4.07
CA LEU A 87 1.66 7.81 3.99
C LEU A 87 2.79 8.66 4.56
N PHE A 88 3.40 8.24 5.67
CA PHE A 88 4.55 8.93 6.24
C PHE A 88 5.76 8.90 5.30
N GLN A 89 6.07 7.73 4.73
CA GLN A 89 7.14 7.57 3.74
C GLN A 89 6.87 8.42 2.49
N TYR A 90 5.63 8.43 2.00
CA TYR A 90 5.24 9.24 0.85
C TYR A 90 5.43 10.73 1.12
N ARG A 91 5.03 11.21 2.30
CA ARG A 91 5.27 12.61 2.70
C ARG A 91 6.76 12.94 2.74
N LYS A 92 7.61 12.02 3.20
CA LYS A 92 9.07 12.19 3.21
C LYS A 92 9.63 12.23 1.78
N ALA A 93 9.26 11.27 0.93
CA ALA A 93 9.68 11.20 -0.47
C ALA A 93 9.25 12.45 -1.25
N ASN A 94 8.00 12.90 -1.08
CA ASN A 94 7.49 14.10 -1.74
C ASN A 94 8.23 15.38 -1.30
N ARG A 95 8.66 15.48 -0.04
CA ARG A 95 9.52 16.58 0.41
C ARG A 95 10.89 16.56 -0.29
N GLN A 96 11.49 15.37 -0.44
CA GLN A 96 12.77 15.22 -1.13
C GLN A 96 12.66 15.56 -2.64
N LEU A 97 11.58 15.15 -3.30
CA LEU A 97 11.32 15.52 -4.69
C LEU A 97 11.23 17.03 -4.88
N LYS A 98 10.55 17.75 -3.97
CA LYS A 98 10.46 19.21 -4.03
C LYS A 98 11.82 19.88 -3.90
N THR A 99 12.67 19.39 -2.99
CA THR A 99 14.02 19.94 -2.83
C THR A 99 14.94 19.67 -4.01
N LEU A 100 14.73 18.58 -4.75
CA LEU A 100 15.56 18.21 -5.92
C LEU A 100 15.14 18.93 -7.21
N ASN A 101 13.91 19.41 -7.29
CA ASN A 101 13.37 20.16 -8.44
C ASN A 101 13.53 21.70 -8.30
N THR A 102 14.12 22.18 -7.21
CA THR A 102 14.41 23.62 -6.99
C THR A 102 15.88 23.88 -7.28
#